data_AF-A0A2N0FT09-F1
#
_entry.id   AF-A0A2N0FT09-F1
#
_cell.length_a   1.000
_cell.length_b   1.000
_cell.length_c   1.000
_cell.angle_alpha   90.00
_cell.angle_beta   90.00
_cell.angle_gamma   90.00
#
_symmetry.space_group_name_H-M   'P 1'
#
loop_
_entity.id
_entity.type
_entity.pdbx_description
1 polymer ?
#
loop_
_entity_poly.entity_id
_entity_poly.type
_entity_poly.pdbx_seq_one_letter_code
_entity_poly.pdbx_strand_id
1 'polypeptide(L)'
;MYCSIHTNIHPMLGVDWHMGTPGPPAPPVLMPHFVAQILGGLMTSAQLATTVLSHNFMVVKRASDIGMGIGHVAPNILFPILVLTSGSVSEFGAFSVQSGGTSTAIAPGIYVGINLNCSDPVPGASINGVIAPGCNLAGFNLADFGASMLSVAADVTISGVINLLGGALTKGAMKGIAGLAGKISVSSGLMVAVVLSTEFGGGVAEQVIGKAIGVFVGSPVGPSVGPAPGNWPGNQTDAAIESMMENHYAQGESMN
;
A
#
# COMPACT_ATOMS: atom_id res chain seq x y z
N MET A 1 -21.52 13.72 -1.18
CA MET A 1 -20.54 14.56 -0.46
C MET A 1 -19.57 15.14 -1.49
N TYR A 2 -18.86 16.22 -1.14
CA TYR A 2 -17.76 16.76 -1.93
C TYR A 2 -16.47 16.62 -1.13
N CYS A 3 -15.44 16.03 -1.74
CA CYS A 3 -14.19 15.65 -1.09
C CYS A 3 -13.00 16.16 -1.92
N SER A 4 -11.94 16.69 -1.29
CA SER A 4 -10.78 17.19 -2.04
C SER A 4 -10.11 16.06 -2.81
N ILE A 5 -9.79 16.35 -4.06
CA ILE A 5 -8.94 15.50 -4.89
C ILE A 5 -7.52 15.46 -4.29
N HIS A 6 -6.93 14.27 -4.20
CA HIS A 6 -5.52 14.10 -3.83
C HIS A 6 -4.62 14.54 -4.99
N THR A 7 -3.55 15.28 -4.69
CA THR A 7 -2.62 15.81 -5.70
C THR A 7 -1.17 15.42 -5.38
N ASN A 8 -0.23 15.73 -6.27
CA ASN A 8 1.19 15.54 -6.02
C ASN A 8 1.79 16.51 -4.97
N ILE A 9 0.99 17.38 -4.34
CA ILE A 9 1.32 17.99 -3.05
C ILE A 9 0.35 17.42 -2.00
N HIS A 10 0.81 16.34 -1.37
CA HIS A 10 0.06 15.50 -0.46
C HIS A 10 1.02 15.13 0.68
N PRO A 11 1.11 15.95 1.74
CA PRO A 11 1.79 15.58 2.96
C PRO A 11 0.94 14.59 3.77
N MET A 12 1.61 13.55 4.24
CA MET A 12 1.06 12.43 5.00
C MET A 12 1.73 12.41 6.37
N LEU A 13 0.93 12.30 7.44
CA LEU A 13 1.37 12.22 8.83
C LEU A 13 0.60 11.12 9.56
N GLY A 14 1.27 10.36 10.42
CA GLY A 14 0.57 9.34 11.21
C GLY A 14 1.45 8.55 12.15
N VAL A 15 0.94 7.39 12.55
CA VAL A 15 1.59 6.45 13.47
C VAL A 15 1.40 5.04 12.94
N ASP A 16 2.50 4.42 12.55
CA ASP A 16 2.51 3.01 12.16
C ASP A 16 2.77 2.12 13.38
N TRP A 17 2.22 0.92 13.35
CA TRP A 17 2.49 -0.11 14.35
C TRP A 17 3.37 -1.18 13.73
N HIS A 18 4.57 -1.34 14.30
CA HIS A 18 5.59 -2.28 13.83
C HIS A 18 6.20 -3.11 14.95
N MET A 19 6.65 -4.33 14.61
CA MET A 19 7.61 -5.04 15.44
C MET A 19 8.98 -4.36 15.33
N GLY A 20 9.37 -3.64 16.37
CA GLY A 20 10.63 -2.91 16.42
C GLY A 20 11.63 -3.50 17.40
N THR A 21 12.92 -3.42 17.03
CA THR A 21 14.02 -3.95 17.85
C THR A 21 14.90 -2.79 18.31
N PRO A 22 14.74 -2.29 19.55
CA PRO A 22 15.39 -1.05 20.00
C PRO A 22 16.90 -1.17 20.21
N GLY A 23 17.42 -2.39 20.29
CA GLY A 23 18.86 -2.68 20.27
C GLY A 23 19.14 -4.11 20.76
N PRO A 24 20.18 -4.80 20.25
CA PRO A 24 20.58 -6.09 20.80
C PRO A 24 20.96 -5.96 22.30
N PRO A 25 20.58 -6.92 23.17
CA PRO A 25 19.91 -8.20 22.90
C PRO A 25 18.38 -8.16 23.11
N ALA A 26 17.73 -6.99 23.10
CA ALA A 26 16.31 -6.89 23.36
C ALA A 26 15.47 -7.64 22.30
N PRO A 27 14.40 -8.34 22.70
CA PRO A 27 13.48 -8.94 21.74
C PRO A 27 12.73 -7.87 20.94
N PRO A 28 12.27 -8.19 19.72
CA PRO A 28 11.33 -7.35 18.99
C PRO A 28 10.05 -7.11 19.81
N VAL A 29 9.59 -5.87 19.87
CA VAL A 29 8.35 -5.45 20.55
C VAL A 29 7.49 -4.61 19.63
N LEU A 30 6.16 -4.75 19.74
CA LEU A 30 5.23 -3.89 19.02
C LEU A 30 5.36 -2.44 19.54
N MET A 31 5.73 -1.51 18.67
CA MET A 31 5.95 -0.10 19.02
C MET A 31 5.37 0.85 17.97
N PRO A 32 4.94 2.06 18.37
CA PRO A 32 4.52 3.10 17.45
C PRO A 32 5.75 3.71 16.75
N HIS A 33 5.68 3.83 15.43
CA HIS A 33 6.59 4.62 14.61
C HIS A 33 5.84 5.87 14.13
N PHE A 34 6.30 7.06 14.51
CA PHE A 34 5.75 8.29 13.91
C PHE A 34 6.20 8.37 12.46
N VAL A 35 5.29 8.64 11.52
CA VAL A 35 5.60 8.73 10.09
C VAL A 35 5.25 10.09 9.51
N ALA A 36 6.14 10.56 8.63
CA ALA A 36 5.96 11.77 7.83
C ALA A 36 6.51 11.55 6.41
N GLN A 37 5.72 11.92 5.41
CA GLN A 37 6.13 11.88 4.00
C GLN A 37 5.41 12.96 3.18
N ILE A 38 5.98 13.37 2.05
CA ILE A 38 5.29 14.18 1.03
C ILE A 38 5.33 13.42 -0.29
N LEU A 39 4.16 13.24 -0.92
CA LEU A 39 4.05 12.62 -2.24
C LEU A 39 4.87 13.44 -3.27
N GLY A 40 5.59 12.76 -4.18
CA GLY A 40 6.62 13.37 -5.04
C GLY A 40 8.07 13.35 -4.49
N GLY A 41 8.35 12.61 -3.41
CA GLY A 41 9.70 12.38 -2.85
C GLY A 41 10.56 11.36 -3.61
N LEU A 42 11.16 10.38 -2.92
CA LEU A 42 12.04 9.32 -3.48
C LEU A 42 11.29 8.25 -4.31
N MET A 43 10.25 8.64 -5.04
CA MET A 43 9.10 7.79 -5.31
C MET A 43 9.10 7.21 -6.72
N THR A 44 9.08 5.87 -6.79
CA THR A 44 9.11 5.08 -8.02
C THR A 44 7.77 4.43 -8.37
N SER A 45 6.80 4.45 -7.45
CA SER A 45 5.52 3.73 -7.54
C SER A 45 4.28 4.62 -7.66
N ALA A 46 4.38 5.89 -7.29
CA ALA A 46 3.23 6.79 -7.20
C ALA A 46 2.60 7.04 -8.57
N GLN A 47 1.33 6.64 -8.71
CA GLN A 47 0.58 6.69 -9.96
C GLN A 47 -0.12 8.04 -10.11
N LEU A 48 0.50 8.94 -10.87
CA LEU A 48 -0.03 10.27 -11.17
C LEU A 48 -0.75 10.31 -12.53
N ALA A 49 -1.89 10.98 -12.57
CA ALA A 49 -2.61 11.27 -13.81
C ALA A 49 -1.97 12.49 -14.50
N THR A 50 -0.90 12.26 -15.26
CA THR A 50 -0.12 13.33 -15.94
C THR A 50 -0.91 14.15 -16.96
N THR A 51 -2.11 13.70 -17.36
CA THR A 51 -3.04 14.40 -18.25
C THR A 51 -4.14 15.18 -17.52
N VAL A 52 -4.24 15.09 -16.19
CA VAL A 52 -5.31 15.72 -15.39
C VAL A 52 -4.70 16.54 -14.24
N LEU A 53 -5.00 17.84 -14.22
CA LEU A 53 -4.53 18.76 -13.19
C LEU A 53 -5.65 19.19 -12.25
N SER A 54 -5.35 19.17 -10.95
CA SER A 54 -6.17 19.73 -9.88
C SER A 54 -5.41 20.90 -9.27
N HIS A 55 -5.95 22.12 -9.41
CA HIS A 55 -5.29 23.36 -8.98
C HIS A 55 -3.82 23.49 -9.45
N ASN A 56 -3.54 23.15 -10.71
CA ASN A 56 -2.20 23.07 -11.34
C ASN A 56 -1.26 21.95 -10.82
N PHE A 57 -1.71 21.10 -9.91
CA PHE A 57 -0.96 19.92 -9.44
C PHE A 57 -1.48 18.65 -10.13
N MET A 58 -0.60 17.67 -10.36
CA MET A 58 -0.99 16.37 -10.92
C MET A 58 -1.90 15.62 -9.96
N VAL A 59 -2.97 15.02 -10.47
CA VAL A 59 -3.91 14.23 -9.66
C VAL A 59 -3.33 12.85 -9.32
N VAL A 60 -3.57 12.39 -8.09
CA VAL A 60 -3.23 11.04 -7.63
C VAL A 60 -4.35 10.07 -7.98
N LYS A 61 -4.00 8.91 -8.55
CA LYS A 61 -4.95 7.84 -8.86
C LYS A 61 -5.36 7.08 -7.59
N ARG A 62 -6.60 6.57 -7.54
CA ARG A 62 -7.03 5.64 -6.48
C ARG A 62 -6.12 4.41 -6.48
N ALA A 63 -5.88 3.84 -5.30
CA ALA A 63 -4.93 2.75 -5.07
C ALA A 63 -3.47 3.10 -5.44
N SER A 64 -3.13 4.38 -5.67
CA SER A 64 -1.74 4.80 -5.70
C SER A 64 -1.14 4.69 -4.30
N ASP A 65 -0.07 3.90 -4.20
CA ASP A 65 0.94 4.01 -3.16
C ASP A 65 1.57 5.42 -3.18
N ILE A 66 1.89 5.97 -2.00
CA ILE A 66 2.70 7.18 -1.86
C ILE A 66 4.16 6.91 -2.22
N GLY A 67 4.67 5.69 -1.99
CA GLY A 67 6.00 5.27 -2.39
C GLY A 67 6.97 5.01 -1.25
N MET A 68 7.96 4.18 -1.58
CA MET A 68 9.09 3.79 -0.74
C MET A 68 9.85 5.00 -0.18
N GLY A 69 10.44 4.84 1.00
CA GLY A 69 11.20 5.90 1.67
C GLY A 69 10.37 6.79 2.60
N ILE A 70 9.25 6.30 3.18
CA ILE A 70 8.46 7.04 4.18
C ILE A 70 9.35 7.33 5.40
N GLY A 71 9.45 8.59 5.80
CA GLY A 71 10.23 8.99 6.96
C GLY A 71 9.59 8.52 8.27
N HIS A 72 10.12 7.44 8.85
CA HIS A 72 9.72 6.96 10.18
C HIS A 72 10.53 7.67 11.27
N VAL A 73 10.06 7.62 12.53
CA VAL A 73 10.81 7.99 13.74
C VAL A 73 10.47 7.02 14.86
N ALA A 74 11.40 6.11 15.16
CA ALA A 74 11.29 5.16 16.28
C ALA A 74 12.69 4.59 16.68
N PRO A 75 12.89 4.14 17.92
CA PRO A 75 14.10 3.42 18.33
C PRO A 75 14.08 2.00 17.77
N ASN A 76 14.65 1.80 16.58
CA ASN A 76 14.62 0.50 15.88
C ASN A 76 15.88 0.28 15.03
N ILE A 77 16.61 -0.82 15.23
CA ILE A 77 17.83 -1.11 14.47
C ILE A 77 17.58 -1.48 13.00
N LEU A 78 16.38 -1.95 12.65
CA LEU A 78 15.99 -2.23 11.25
C LEU A 78 15.39 -1.02 10.52
N PHE A 79 15.54 0.18 11.08
CA PHE A 79 15.05 1.43 10.50
C PHE A 79 15.37 1.60 8.99
N PRO A 80 16.59 1.31 8.47
CA PRO A 80 16.87 1.45 7.05
C PRO A 80 16.05 0.51 6.17
N ILE A 81 15.75 -0.70 6.65
CA ILE A 81 14.92 -1.68 5.92
C ILE A 81 13.47 -1.23 5.92
N LEU A 82 12.93 -0.84 7.09
CA LEU A 82 11.54 -0.38 7.22
C LEU A 82 11.25 0.86 6.36
N VAL A 83 12.15 1.84 6.35
CA VAL A 83 12.03 3.03 5.48
C VAL A 83 12.11 2.65 4.01
N LEU A 84 12.94 1.66 3.62
CA LEU A 84 12.99 1.19 2.23
C LEU A 84 11.75 0.38 1.82
N THR A 85 11.16 -0.42 2.71
CA THR A 85 10.00 -1.29 2.40
C THR A 85 8.64 -0.69 2.76
N SER A 86 8.60 0.60 3.10
CA SER A 86 7.36 1.31 3.44
C SER A 86 6.50 1.62 2.21
N GLY A 87 5.17 1.64 2.35
CA GLY A 87 4.24 2.12 1.33
C GLY A 87 2.86 2.36 1.93
N SER A 88 2.22 3.46 1.51
CA SER A 88 0.93 3.92 2.07
C SER A 88 -0.02 4.33 0.96
N VAL A 89 -1.20 3.71 0.92
CA VAL A 89 -2.01 3.61 -0.31
C VAL A 89 -3.31 4.41 -0.18
N SER A 90 -3.65 5.14 -1.25
CA SER A 90 -4.82 6.02 -1.33
C SER A 90 -6.08 5.25 -1.77
N GLU A 91 -6.64 4.46 -0.86
CA GLU A 91 -7.81 3.59 -1.12
C GLU A 91 -9.11 4.35 -1.45
N PHE A 92 -9.29 5.50 -0.81
CA PHE A 92 -10.48 6.32 -0.99
C PHE A 92 -10.45 7.05 -2.32
N GLY A 93 -11.47 6.81 -3.15
CA GLY A 93 -11.61 7.46 -4.45
C GLY A 93 -13.05 7.74 -4.82
N ALA A 94 -13.24 8.72 -5.72
CA ALA A 94 -14.52 9.04 -6.34
C ALA A 94 -14.60 8.31 -7.69
N PHE A 95 -15.33 7.20 -7.75
CA PHE A 95 -15.30 6.31 -8.91
C PHE A 95 -16.04 6.89 -10.13
N SER A 96 -16.93 7.86 -9.89
CA SER A 96 -17.55 8.71 -10.92
C SER A 96 -16.60 9.76 -11.53
N VAL A 97 -15.39 9.94 -10.99
CA VAL A 97 -14.42 10.95 -11.46
C VAL A 97 -13.12 10.27 -11.89
N GLN A 98 -12.95 10.11 -13.20
CA GLN A 98 -11.83 9.38 -13.79
C GLN A 98 -10.63 10.31 -14.08
N SER A 99 -9.46 9.97 -13.53
CA SER A 99 -8.19 10.71 -13.70
C SER A 99 -7.13 9.83 -14.36
N GLY A 100 -6.90 10.05 -15.65
CA GLY A 100 -5.92 9.27 -16.43
C GLY A 100 -6.32 7.80 -16.62
N GLY A 101 -7.63 7.52 -16.75
CA GLY A 101 -8.16 6.17 -17.00
C GLY A 101 -8.27 5.26 -15.77
N THR A 102 -8.36 5.85 -14.58
CA THR A 102 -8.66 5.19 -13.28
C THR A 102 -9.31 6.21 -12.34
N SER A 103 -10.06 5.76 -11.34
CA SER A 103 -10.67 6.61 -10.30
C SER A 103 -9.70 7.62 -9.70
N THR A 104 -10.24 8.79 -9.37
CA THR A 104 -9.51 9.86 -8.67
C THR A 104 -9.43 9.56 -7.18
N ALA A 105 -8.24 9.63 -6.57
CA ALA A 105 -8.10 9.54 -5.11
C ALA A 105 -8.65 10.80 -4.41
N ILE A 106 -9.34 10.62 -3.28
CA ILE A 106 -10.07 11.69 -2.57
C ILE A 106 -9.89 11.62 -1.06
N ALA A 107 -9.99 12.78 -0.41
CA ALA A 107 -9.96 12.93 1.04
C ALA A 107 -11.39 12.86 1.62
N PRO A 108 -11.85 11.73 2.21
CA PRO A 108 -13.21 11.62 2.74
C PRO A 108 -13.53 12.66 3.84
N GLY A 109 -12.54 13.05 4.65
CA GLY A 109 -12.64 14.13 5.64
C GLY A 109 -12.54 15.54 5.04
N ILE A 110 -13.09 15.76 3.85
CA ILE A 110 -13.00 16.97 2.99
C ILE A 110 -11.56 17.32 2.58
N TYR A 111 -10.72 17.69 3.54
CA TYR A 111 -9.28 17.97 3.35
C TYR A 111 -8.38 16.93 4.04
N VAL A 112 -8.94 16.10 4.92
CA VAL A 112 -8.22 15.01 5.59
C VAL A 112 -8.54 13.68 4.91
N GLY A 113 -7.53 13.08 4.30
CA GLY A 113 -7.58 11.73 3.75
C GLY A 113 -7.21 10.67 4.79
N ILE A 114 -7.59 9.43 4.51
CA ILE A 114 -7.14 8.23 5.24
C ILE A 114 -6.41 7.36 4.23
N ASN A 115 -5.15 7.05 4.51
CA ASN A 115 -4.42 6.02 3.76
C ASN A 115 -4.18 4.80 4.66
N LEU A 116 -4.26 3.61 4.06
CA LEU A 116 -3.73 2.39 4.65
C LEU A 116 -2.19 2.48 4.63
N ASN A 117 -1.49 2.02 5.67
CA ASN A 117 -0.02 1.97 5.69
C ASN A 117 0.50 0.64 6.24
N CYS A 118 1.81 0.41 6.12
CA CYS A 118 2.47 -0.80 6.59
C CYS A 118 2.12 -1.10 8.05
N SER A 119 1.54 -2.27 8.31
CA SER A 119 1.07 -2.68 9.64
C SER A 119 1.63 -4.05 10.03
N ASP A 120 2.36 -4.12 11.15
CA ASP A 120 3.10 -5.32 11.60
C ASP A 120 3.00 -5.49 13.13
N PRO A 121 2.51 -6.63 13.66
CA PRO A 121 2.08 -7.84 12.96
C PRO A 121 0.58 -7.85 12.63
N VAL A 122 -0.14 -6.79 13.00
CA VAL A 122 -1.60 -6.67 12.89
C VAL A 122 -1.95 -5.88 11.61
N PRO A 123 -2.50 -6.51 10.56
CA PRO A 123 -2.89 -5.79 9.35
C PRO A 123 -3.94 -4.70 9.64
N GLY A 124 -3.80 -3.53 9.00
CA GLY A 124 -4.74 -2.41 9.18
C GLY A 124 -4.65 -1.68 10.52
N ALA A 125 -3.66 -1.98 11.35
CA ALA A 125 -3.40 -1.21 12.58
C ALA A 125 -2.81 0.18 12.30
N SER A 126 -2.12 0.36 11.17
CA SER A 126 -1.52 1.63 10.75
C SER A 126 -2.46 2.40 9.82
N ILE A 127 -2.99 3.51 10.32
CA ILE A 127 -3.88 4.42 9.59
C ILE A 127 -3.26 5.82 9.63
N ASN A 128 -2.97 6.38 8.45
CA ASN A 128 -2.36 7.70 8.31
C ASN A 128 -3.38 8.78 7.98
N GLY A 129 -3.17 9.97 8.55
CA GLY A 129 -3.83 11.19 8.13
C GLY A 129 -3.09 11.80 6.94
N VAL A 130 -3.78 11.94 5.82
CA VAL A 130 -3.32 12.69 4.65
C VAL A 130 -3.93 14.09 4.69
N ILE A 131 -3.17 15.11 4.29
CA ILE A 131 -3.75 16.42 3.97
C ILE A 131 -3.80 16.56 2.45
N ALA A 132 -5.00 16.78 1.91
CA ALA A 132 -5.23 17.13 0.53
C ALA A 132 -5.57 18.62 0.44
N PRO A 133 -4.60 19.53 0.18
CA PRO A 133 -4.80 20.98 0.17
C PRO A 133 -5.49 21.49 -1.12
N GLY A 134 -6.25 20.65 -1.81
CA GLY A 134 -6.90 20.97 -3.07
C GLY A 134 -8.15 21.82 -2.90
N CYS A 135 -8.40 22.74 -3.84
CA CYS A 135 -9.66 23.46 -3.92
C CYS A 135 -10.68 22.76 -4.85
N ASN A 136 -10.23 21.84 -5.70
CA ASN A 136 -11.09 21.05 -6.57
C ASN A 136 -11.64 19.85 -5.77
N LEU A 137 -12.96 19.74 -5.74
CA LEU A 137 -13.66 18.67 -5.04
C LEU A 137 -14.28 17.69 -6.04
N ALA A 138 -14.17 16.39 -5.77
CA ALA A 138 -14.88 15.35 -6.51
C ALA A 138 -16.20 14.97 -5.79
N GLY A 139 -17.17 14.48 -6.57
CA GLY A 139 -18.40 13.92 -6.03
C GLY A 139 -18.15 12.53 -5.43
N PHE A 140 -18.42 12.36 -4.13
CA PHE A 140 -18.18 11.13 -3.39
C PHE A 140 -19.45 10.73 -2.60
N ASN A 141 -19.91 9.49 -2.73
CA ASN A 141 -21.16 9.00 -2.14
C ASN A 141 -20.95 7.72 -1.31
N LEU A 142 -22.05 7.11 -0.83
CA LEU A 142 -22.00 5.93 0.04
C LEU A 142 -21.61 4.64 -0.71
N ALA A 143 -21.82 4.55 -2.02
CA ALA A 143 -21.33 3.44 -2.84
C ALA A 143 -19.81 3.55 -3.05
N ASP A 144 -19.30 4.76 -3.35
CA ASP A 144 -17.86 5.02 -3.41
C ASP A 144 -17.17 4.69 -2.06
N PHE A 145 -17.76 5.15 -0.95
CA PHE A 145 -17.26 4.84 0.40
C PHE A 145 -17.31 3.33 0.71
N GLY A 146 -18.39 2.64 0.34
CA GLY A 146 -18.51 1.19 0.51
C GLY A 146 -17.47 0.41 -0.31
N ALA A 147 -17.20 0.84 -1.54
CA ALA A 147 -16.20 0.25 -2.43
C ALA A 147 -14.76 0.43 -1.90
N SER A 148 -14.39 1.64 -1.46
CA SER A 148 -13.09 1.88 -0.84
C SER A 148 -12.93 1.19 0.53
N MET A 149 -14.00 1.08 1.33
CA MET A 149 -13.96 0.26 2.54
C MET A 149 -13.79 -1.24 2.23
N LEU A 150 -14.25 -1.71 1.06
CA LEU A 150 -14.05 -3.07 0.59
C LEU A 150 -12.61 -3.33 0.10
N SER A 151 -11.93 -2.36 -0.55
CA SER A 151 -10.50 -2.52 -0.89
C SER A 151 -9.65 -2.57 0.39
N VAL A 152 -9.83 -1.60 1.31
CA VAL A 152 -9.21 -1.62 2.64
C VAL A 152 -9.41 -2.98 3.34
N ALA A 153 -10.64 -3.52 3.35
CA ALA A 153 -10.93 -4.79 3.99
C ALA A 153 -10.28 -6.00 3.28
N ALA A 154 -10.26 -6.01 1.94
CA ALA A 154 -9.60 -7.06 1.16
C ALA A 154 -8.08 -7.04 1.38
N ASP A 155 -7.47 -5.87 1.37
CA ASP A 155 -6.02 -5.68 1.45
C ASP A 155 -5.48 -5.96 2.86
N VAL A 156 -6.22 -5.56 3.90
CA VAL A 156 -6.02 -5.99 5.29
C VAL A 156 -6.15 -7.51 5.44
N THR A 157 -7.14 -8.13 4.80
CA THR A 157 -7.36 -9.59 4.85
C THR A 157 -6.22 -10.36 4.18
N ILE A 158 -5.82 -9.96 2.97
CA ILE A 158 -4.74 -10.59 2.21
C ILE A 158 -3.41 -10.43 2.95
N SER A 159 -3.11 -9.23 3.46
CA SER A 159 -1.93 -8.98 4.31
C SER A 159 -1.89 -9.89 5.55
N GLY A 160 -3.06 -10.17 6.17
CA GLY A 160 -3.18 -11.12 7.28
C GLY A 160 -2.90 -12.56 6.89
N VAL A 161 -3.41 -13.02 5.74
CA VAL A 161 -3.13 -14.36 5.21
C VAL A 161 -1.65 -14.50 4.84
N ILE A 162 -1.04 -13.49 4.21
CA ILE A 162 0.39 -13.43 3.89
C ILE A 162 1.23 -13.58 5.16
N ASN A 163 0.95 -12.78 6.19
CA ASN A 163 1.70 -12.82 7.46
C ASN A 163 1.52 -14.15 8.20
N LEU A 164 0.32 -14.76 8.17
CA LEU A 164 0.07 -16.07 8.74
C LEU A 164 0.88 -17.17 8.03
N LEU A 165 0.91 -17.18 6.69
CA LEU A 165 1.64 -18.15 5.89
C LEU A 165 3.17 -17.99 6.02
N GLY A 166 3.68 -16.75 5.95
CA GLY A 166 5.09 -16.46 6.19
C GLY A 166 5.53 -16.86 7.60
N GLY A 167 4.68 -16.60 8.60
CA GLY A 167 4.85 -17.02 9.99
C GLY A 167 4.78 -18.54 10.22
N ALA A 168 4.25 -19.32 9.28
CA ALA A 168 4.28 -20.78 9.30
C ALA A 168 5.56 -21.32 8.63
N LEU A 169 5.90 -20.81 7.44
CA LEU A 169 7.08 -21.21 6.66
C LEU A 169 8.40 -20.98 7.43
N THR A 170 8.52 -19.83 8.10
CA THR A 170 9.69 -19.46 8.92
C THR A 170 9.86 -20.33 10.17
N LYS A 171 8.77 -20.89 10.73
CA LYS A 171 8.83 -21.82 11.88
C LYS A 171 9.20 -23.25 11.47
N GLY A 172 8.83 -23.64 10.25
CA GLY A 172 9.06 -24.97 9.68
C GLY A 172 10.44 -25.13 9.06
N ALA A 173 10.57 -24.71 7.80
CA ALA A 173 11.71 -25.09 6.94
C ALA A 173 12.97 -24.25 7.17
N MET A 174 12.86 -22.92 7.21
CA MET A 174 14.01 -22.01 7.12
C MET A 174 14.57 -21.57 8.49
N LYS A 175 14.55 -22.50 9.45
CA LYS A 175 14.78 -22.24 10.89
C LYS A 175 16.19 -21.73 11.24
N GLY A 176 17.17 -21.92 10.35
CA GLY A 176 18.56 -21.48 10.53
C GLY A 176 18.84 -20.04 10.09
N ILE A 177 18.45 -19.68 8.85
CA ILE A 177 18.76 -18.37 8.24
C ILE A 177 17.58 -17.41 8.37
N ALA A 178 16.39 -17.79 7.88
CA ALA A 178 15.19 -16.97 8.04
C ALA A 178 14.68 -16.91 9.49
N GLY A 179 15.11 -17.84 10.35
CA GLY A 179 14.80 -17.84 11.80
C GLY A 179 15.33 -16.61 12.56
N LEU A 180 16.31 -15.88 11.99
CA LEU A 180 16.78 -14.59 12.49
C LEU A 180 16.07 -13.42 11.78
N ALA A 181 15.98 -13.44 10.44
CA ALA A 181 15.34 -12.36 9.67
C ALA A 181 13.84 -12.22 9.96
N GLY A 182 13.08 -13.32 9.83
CA GLY A 182 11.62 -13.38 9.95
C GLY A 182 11.06 -13.21 11.37
N LYS A 183 11.90 -12.76 12.33
CA LYS A 183 11.46 -12.35 13.67
C LYS A 183 11.50 -10.83 13.90
N ILE A 184 12.30 -10.10 13.12
CA ILE A 184 12.80 -8.77 13.54
C ILE A 184 12.09 -7.63 12.79
N SER A 185 11.43 -7.90 11.65
CA SER A 185 10.54 -6.96 10.94
C SER A 185 9.69 -7.69 9.88
N VAL A 186 8.42 -7.30 9.69
CA VAL A 186 7.63 -7.64 8.50
C VAL A 186 8.03 -6.76 7.29
N SER A 187 9.28 -6.94 6.88
CA SER A 187 9.61 -7.01 5.45
C SER A 187 9.44 -8.46 4.95
N SER A 188 8.53 -9.23 5.58
CA SER A 188 8.41 -10.68 5.43
C SER A 188 8.13 -11.11 3.98
N GLY A 189 7.32 -10.35 3.24
CA GLY A 189 7.13 -10.54 1.80
C GLY A 189 8.44 -10.45 1.02
N LEU A 190 9.21 -9.38 1.22
CA LEU A 190 10.50 -9.15 0.55
C LEU A 190 11.62 -10.08 1.04
N MET A 191 11.65 -10.45 2.31
CA MET A 191 12.66 -11.38 2.85
C MET A 191 12.33 -12.84 2.54
N VAL A 192 11.05 -13.22 2.45
CA VAL A 192 10.65 -14.53 1.89
C VAL A 192 10.96 -14.55 0.39
N ALA A 193 10.68 -13.48 -0.35
CA ALA A 193 11.09 -13.34 -1.75
C ALA A 193 12.60 -13.53 -1.94
N VAL A 194 13.43 -12.76 -1.23
CA VAL A 194 14.89 -12.86 -1.31
C VAL A 194 15.38 -14.24 -0.91
N VAL A 195 14.99 -14.76 0.27
CA VAL A 195 15.50 -16.07 0.73
C VAL A 195 15.04 -17.23 -0.16
N LEU A 196 13.77 -17.24 -0.61
CA LEU A 196 13.31 -18.25 -1.58
C LEU A 196 14.06 -18.14 -2.92
N SER A 197 14.38 -16.93 -3.40
CA SER A 197 15.17 -16.77 -4.63
C SER A 197 16.61 -17.29 -4.49
N THR A 198 17.20 -17.18 -3.29
CA THR A 198 18.55 -17.72 -3.01
C THR A 198 18.57 -19.22 -2.78
N GLU A 199 17.51 -19.84 -2.25
CA GLU A 199 17.49 -21.29 -1.98
C GLU A 199 16.85 -22.15 -3.10
N PHE A 200 15.88 -21.64 -3.87
CA PHE A 200 15.11 -22.44 -4.85
C PHE A 200 15.51 -22.27 -6.32
N GLY A 201 16.57 -21.52 -6.62
CA GLY A 201 17.35 -21.61 -7.87
C GLY A 201 16.56 -21.52 -9.19
N GLY A 202 16.17 -20.29 -9.58
CA GLY A 202 15.65 -20.02 -10.92
C GLY A 202 14.24 -20.57 -11.19
N GLY A 203 14.13 -21.81 -11.67
CA GLY A 203 12.90 -22.32 -12.28
C GLY A 203 11.70 -22.50 -11.33
N VAL A 204 11.93 -22.94 -10.09
CA VAL A 204 10.86 -23.02 -9.07
C VAL A 204 10.55 -21.62 -8.54
N ALA A 205 11.54 -20.73 -8.51
CA ALA A 205 11.32 -19.33 -8.18
C ALA A 205 10.39 -18.68 -9.22
N GLU A 206 10.73 -18.67 -10.51
CA GLU A 206 9.92 -18.02 -11.57
C GLU A 206 8.45 -18.50 -11.66
N GLN A 207 8.08 -19.64 -11.05
CA GLN A 207 6.68 -20.10 -11.01
C GLN A 207 5.98 -19.91 -9.66
N VAL A 208 6.65 -20.19 -8.54
CA VAL A 208 6.05 -20.11 -7.18
C VAL A 208 6.27 -18.73 -6.58
N ILE A 209 7.52 -18.27 -6.55
CA ILE A 209 7.83 -16.85 -6.37
C ILE A 209 7.06 -16.05 -7.44
N GLY A 210 7.02 -16.55 -8.69
CA GLY A 210 6.30 -16.04 -9.87
C GLY A 210 4.84 -15.62 -9.69
N LYS A 211 4.17 -16.09 -8.64
CA LYS A 211 2.80 -15.68 -8.28
C LYS A 211 2.69 -15.13 -6.87
N ALA A 212 3.61 -15.50 -5.97
CA ALA A 212 3.64 -15.02 -4.61
C ALA A 212 4.23 -13.60 -4.50
N ILE A 213 5.34 -13.29 -5.17
CA ILE A 213 5.98 -11.96 -5.10
C ILE A 213 5.09 -10.84 -5.64
N GLY A 214 4.30 -11.10 -6.70
CA GLY A 214 3.34 -10.11 -7.21
C GLY A 214 2.24 -9.74 -6.21
N VAL A 215 1.99 -10.64 -5.25
CA VAL A 215 1.06 -10.48 -4.12
C VAL A 215 1.81 -10.07 -2.83
N PHE A 216 3.15 -9.96 -2.85
CA PHE A 216 3.99 -9.54 -1.72
C PHE A 216 4.73 -8.21 -1.91
N VAL A 217 4.78 -7.68 -3.14
CA VAL A 217 5.54 -6.47 -3.51
C VAL A 217 4.70 -5.46 -4.30
N GLY A 218 3.70 -5.92 -5.05
CA GLY A 218 2.60 -5.08 -5.54
C GLY A 218 1.43 -5.11 -4.56
N SER A 219 0.62 -4.04 -4.51
CA SER A 219 -0.46 -3.89 -3.52
C SER A 219 -1.35 -5.13 -3.48
N PRO A 220 -1.46 -5.74 -2.29
CA PRO A 220 -2.01 -5.03 -1.12
C PRO A 220 -1.20 -4.20 -0.07
N VAL A 221 0.11 -3.97 0.12
CA VAL A 221 1.46 -4.46 -0.24
C VAL A 221 2.26 -3.94 -1.45
N GLY A 222 2.00 -2.70 -1.92
CA GLY A 222 3.05 -1.83 -2.48
C GLY A 222 3.22 -1.71 -4.02
N PRO A 223 4.44 -1.35 -4.50
CA PRO A 223 4.74 -1.03 -5.91
C PRO A 223 4.59 -2.14 -6.95
N SER A 224 4.05 -1.79 -8.13
CA SER A 224 4.21 -2.60 -9.35
C SER A 224 5.68 -2.64 -9.80
N VAL A 225 6.40 -3.73 -9.51
CA VAL A 225 7.82 -3.92 -9.84
C VAL A 225 8.05 -4.24 -11.32
N GLY A 226 8.00 -3.18 -12.15
CA GLY A 226 8.27 -3.23 -13.60
C GLY A 226 9.60 -3.85 -14.04
N PRO A 227 10.75 -3.72 -13.34
CA PRO A 227 12.02 -4.31 -13.78
C PRO A 227 12.24 -5.77 -13.32
N ALA A 228 11.29 -6.39 -12.61
CA ALA A 228 11.42 -7.77 -12.15
C ALA A 228 11.01 -8.78 -13.26
N PRO A 229 11.75 -9.90 -13.47
CA PRO A 229 11.36 -10.93 -14.42
C PRO A 229 9.95 -11.43 -14.14
N GLY A 230 9.02 -11.27 -15.10
CA GLY A 230 7.60 -11.63 -14.96
C GLY A 230 6.60 -10.47 -15.10
N ASN A 231 7.02 -9.21 -14.96
CA ASN A 231 6.19 -7.99 -15.07
C ASN A 231 4.86 -8.04 -14.29
N TRP A 232 4.90 -7.61 -13.02
CA TRP A 232 3.97 -8.08 -11.99
C TRP A 232 2.92 -7.02 -11.62
N PRO A 233 1.63 -7.21 -11.95
CA PRO A 233 0.58 -6.27 -11.59
C PRO A 233 0.11 -6.49 -10.14
N GLY A 234 0.41 -5.54 -9.27
CA GLY A 234 -0.32 -5.34 -8.01
C GLY A 234 -1.72 -4.77 -8.24
N ASN A 235 -2.42 -4.43 -7.16
CA ASN A 235 -3.71 -3.72 -7.18
C ASN A 235 -4.83 -4.52 -7.89
N GLN A 236 -4.77 -5.85 -7.87
CA GLN A 236 -5.80 -6.69 -8.53
C GLN A 236 -7.13 -6.71 -7.78
N THR A 237 -7.11 -6.56 -6.45
CA THR A 237 -8.30 -6.30 -5.63
C THR A 237 -8.96 -4.99 -6.05
N ASP A 238 -8.17 -3.93 -6.16
CA ASP A 238 -8.63 -2.64 -6.62
C ASP A 238 -9.17 -2.67 -8.03
N ALA A 239 -8.49 -3.31 -9.00
CA ALA A 239 -8.94 -3.38 -10.38
C ALA A 239 -10.30 -4.09 -10.52
N ALA A 240 -10.58 -5.08 -9.66
CA ALA A 240 -11.89 -5.73 -9.61
C ALA A 240 -12.98 -4.78 -9.05
N ILE A 241 -12.68 -4.07 -7.96
CA ILE A 241 -13.58 -3.10 -7.33
C ILE A 241 -13.83 -1.89 -8.26
N GLU A 242 -12.78 -1.42 -8.93
CA GLU A 242 -12.78 -0.39 -9.96
C GLU A 242 -13.79 -0.77 -11.06
N SER A 243 -13.62 -1.93 -11.69
CA SER A 243 -14.50 -2.37 -12.75
C SER A 243 -15.94 -2.59 -12.29
N MET A 244 -16.16 -3.06 -11.05
CA MET A 244 -17.51 -3.13 -10.47
C MET A 244 -18.17 -1.75 -10.36
N MET A 245 -17.43 -0.73 -9.95
CA MET A 245 -17.93 0.64 -9.82
C MET A 245 -18.08 1.36 -11.16
N GLU A 246 -17.16 1.16 -12.12
CA GLU A 246 -17.30 1.63 -13.51
C GLU A 246 -18.61 1.11 -14.14
N ASN A 247 -18.88 -0.20 -14.00
CA ASN A 247 -20.11 -0.81 -14.47
C ASN A 247 -21.36 -0.24 -13.77
N HIS A 248 -21.27 0.05 -12.47
CA HIS A 248 -22.37 0.67 -11.72
C HIS A 248 -22.72 2.08 -12.24
N TYR A 249 -21.71 2.92 -12.48
CA TYR A 249 -21.94 4.27 -13.00
C TYR A 249 -22.39 4.28 -14.46
N ALA A 250 -21.81 3.44 -15.32
CA ALA A 250 -22.24 3.31 -16.72
C ALA A 250 -23.71 2.87 -16.85
N GLN A 251 -24.18 1.99 -15.96
CA GLN A 251 -25.60 1.63 -15.89
C GLN A 251 -26.47 2.80 -15.40
N GLY A 252 -25.99 3.59 -14.44
CA GLY A 252 -26.66 4.79 -13.96
C GLY A 252 -26.87 5.87 -15.04
N GLU A 253 -25.88 6.08 -15.91
CA GLU A 253 -26.01 7.00 -17.06
C GLU A 253 -27.06 6.52 -18.07
N SER A 254 -27.18 5.21 -18.29
CA SER A 254 -28.13 4.63 -19.26
C SER A 254 -29.63 4.71 -18.86
N MET A 255 -29.95 5.28 -17.69
CA MET A 255 -31.31 5.43 -17.16
C MET A 255 -31.81 6.89 -17.11
N ASN A 256 -31.11 7.84 -17.73
CA ASN A 256 -31.48 9.26 -17.82
C ASN A 256 -31.65 9.73 -19.28
#